data_AF-A0A8J8M7C9-F1
#
_entry.id   AF-A0A8J8M7C9-F1
#
_cell.length_a   1.000
_cell.length_b   1.000
_cell.length_c   1.000
_cell.angle_alpha   90.00
_cell.angle_beta   90.00
_cell.angle_gamma   90.00
#
_symmetry.space_group_name_H-M   'P 1'
#
loop_
_entity.id
_entity.type
_entity.pdbx_description
1 polymer ?
#
loop_
_entity_poly.entity_id
_entity_poly.type
_entity_poly.pdbx_seq_one_letter_code
_entity_poly.pdbx_strand_id
1 'polypeptide(L)'
;MVKYLKKDSNYKSVTSEVNNVDITVKTVTGETIFYELKTCDVKNAIRLAIGQLLEYCHYHDKSKANKLVIVTKYKPSKINISYIQNIRSLYKIPIYYQQFDMTKNQLSILY
;
A
#
# COMPACT_ATOMS: atom_id res chain seq x y z
N MET A 1 -5.08 -11.57 0.64
CA MET A 1 -4.22 -10.60 1.34
C MET A 1 -4.54 -10.41 2.83
N VAL A 2 -5.75 -10.03 3.26
CA VAL A 2 -6.06 -9.82 4.71
C VAL A 2 -5.67 -11.02 5.59
N LYS A 3 -6.02 -12.24 5.17
CA LYS A 3 -5.62 -13.48 5.87
C LYS A 3 -4.11 -13.68 5.94
N TYR A 4 -3.35 -13.18 4.96
CA TYR A 4 -1.88 -13.22 4.98
C TYR A 4 -1.34 -12.23 6.01
N LEU A 5 -1.80 -10.98 5.97
CA LEU A 5 -1.37 -9.93 6.91
C LEU A 5 -1.67 -10.32 8.37
N LYS A 6 -2.84 -10.90 8.65
CA LYS A 6 -3.21 -11.33 10.01
C LYS A 6 -2.31 -12.42 10.62
N LYS A 7 -1.45 -13.07 9.83
CA LYS A 7 -0.48 -14.06 10.33
C LYS A 7 0.82 -13.42 10.82
N ASP A 8 1.09 -12.16 10.48
CA ASP A 8 2.30 -11.48 10.88
C ASP A 8 2.17 -10.96 12.32
N SER A 9 3.01 -11.48 13.22
CA SER A 9 3.02 -11.10 14.63
C SER A 9 3.43 -9.64 14.86
N ASN A 10 4.03 -8.98 13.87
CA ASN A 10 4.35 -7.56 13.94
C ASN A 10 3.11 -6.67 13.72
N TYR A 11 1.98 -7.23 13.31
CA TYR A 11 0.75 -6.48 13.06
C TYR A 11 -0.23 -6.65 14.23
N LYS A 12 -0.41 -5.56 14.98
CA LYS A 12 -1.35 -5.47 16.09
C LYS A 12 -2.80 -5.59 15.62
N SER A 13 -3.13 -4.97 14.49
CA SER A 13 -4.48 -5.05 13.91
C SER A 13 -4.45 -4.97 12.39
N VAL A 14 -5.37 -5.69 11.76
CA VAL A 14 -5.61 -5.65 10.31
C VAL A 14 -7.12 -5.52 10.08
N THR A 15 -7.55 -4.38 9.53
CA THR A 15 -8.95 -4.07 9.20
C THR A 15 -9.10 -3.82 7.71
N SER A 16 -10.26 -4.10 7.14
CA SER A 16 -10.56 -3.88 5.72
C SER A 16 -11.84 -3.07 5.56
N GLU A 17 -11.93 -2.29 4.48
CA GLU A 17 -13.11 -1.50 4.09
C GLU A 17 -13.56 -0.50 5.17
N VAL A 18 -12.61 0.23 5.77
CA VAL A 18 -12.88 1.25 6.80
C VAL A 18 -12.45 2.61 6.28
N ASN A 19 -13.37 3.59 6.30
CA ASN A 19 -13.13 4.95 5.80
C ASN A 19 -12.59 4.98 4.36
N ASN A 20 -13.13 4.13 3.50
CA ASN A 20 -12.74 3.95 2.09
C ASN A 20 -11.32 3.40 1.87
N VAL A 21 -10.59 3.01 2.91
CA VAL A 21 -9.30 2.32 2.78
C VAL A 21 -9.53 0.82 2.64
N ASP A 22 -9.03 0.19 1.57
CA ASP A 22 -9.19 -1.24 1.34
C ASP A 22 -8.65 -2.07 2.52
N ILE A 23 -7.41 -1.80 2.96
CA ILE A 23 -6.84 -2.43 4.17
C ILE A 23 -6.01 -1.44 4.98
N THR A 24 -6.29 -1.37 6.28
CA THR A 24 -5.45 -0.68 7.27
C THR A 24 -4.74 -1.69 8.17
N VAL A 25 -3.43 -1.52 8.32
CA VAL A 25 -2.61 -2.26 9.28
C VAL A 25 -2.06 -1.31 10.33
N LYS A 26 -2.14 -1.71 11.60
CA LYS A 26 -1.38 -1.07 12.68
C LYS A 26 -0.33 -2.03 13.18
N THR A 27 0.93 -1.60 13.20
CA THR A 27 2.04 -2.41 13.70
C THR A 27 2.06 -2.40 15.22
N VAL A 28 2.75 -3.37 15.82
CA VAL A 28 3.03 -3.39 17.26
C VAL A 28 3.87 -2.19 17.71
N THR A 29 4.65 -1.59 16.80
CA THR A 29 5.46 -0.39 17.03
C THR A 29 4.67 0.92 16.90
N GLY A 30 3.39 0.85 16.53
CA GLY A 30 2.52 2.03 16.41
C GLY A 30 2.46 2.67 15.01
N GLU A 31 3.16 2.13 14.02
CA GLU A 31 3.03 2.58 12.63
C GLU A 31 1.66 2.18 12.07
N THR A 32 1.03 3.07 11.31
CA THR A 32 -0.16 2.78 10.52
C THR A 32 0.20 2.69 9.03
N ILE A 33 -0.28 1.65 8.35
CA ILE A 33 -0.05 1.40 6.94
C ILE A 33 -1.41 1.31 6.25
N PHE A 34 -1.58 2.09 5.19
CA PHE A 34 -2.72 1.94 4.28
C PHE A 34 -2.29 1.13 3.06
N TYR A 35 -3.11 0.16 2.69
CA TYR A 35 -2.97 -0.59 1.45
C TYR A 35 -4.16 -0.28 0.55
N GLU A 36 -3.86 -0.02 -0.71
CA GLU A 36 -4.84 0.20 -1.77
C GLU A 36 -4.65 -0.87 -2.84
N LEU A 37 -5.70 -1.65 -3.11
CA LEU A 37 -5.71 -2.78 -4.01
C LEU A 37 -6.24 -2.35 -5.38
N LYS A 38 -5.53 -2.74 -6.44
CA LYS A 38 -5.99 -2.54 -7.82
C LYS A 38 -5.84 -3.81 -8.63
N THR A 39 -6.77 -4.01 -9.57
CA THR A 39 -6.84 -5.18 -10.46
C THR A 39 -6.28 -4.90 -11.86
N CYS A 40 -5.86 -3.67 -12.13
CA CYS A 40 -5.20 -3.26 -13.37
C CYS A 40 -3.67 -3.42 -13.29
N ASP A 41 -2.98 -3.16 -14.41
CA ASP A 41 -1.53 -3.19 -14.46
C ASP A 41 -0.89 -2.16 -13.51
N VAL A 42 0.38 -2.37 -13.20
CA VAL A 42 1.11 -1.60 -12.17
C VAL A 42 1.11 -0.09 -12.43
N LYS A 43 1.30 0.35 -13.69
CA LYS A 43 1.37 1.79 -13.99
C LYS A 43 0.00 2.44 -13.77
N ASN A 44 -1.07 1.80 -14.23
CA ASN A 44 -2.42 2.29 -14.03
C ASN A 44 -2.85 2.21 -12.56
N ALA A 45 -2.45 1.17 -11.84
CA ALA A 45 -2.67 1.05 -10.41
C ALA A 45 -2.04 2.21 -9.65
N ILE A 46 -0.78 2.54 -9.95
CA ILE A 46 -0.09 3.70 -9.36
C ILE A 46 -0.88 4.98 -9.62
N ARG A 47 -1.25 5.25 -10.89
CA ARG A 47 -2.02 6.45 -11.27
C ARG A 47 -3.34 6.56 -10.49
N LEU A 48 -4.09 5.48 -10.40
CA LEU A 48 -5.42 5.48 -9.77
C LEU A 48 -5.31 5.58 -8.24
N ALA A 49 -4.39 4.82 -7.63
CA ALA A 49 -4.32 4.67 -6.17
C ALA A 49 -3.71 5.87 -5.44
N ILE A 50 -2.83 6.66 -6.10
CA ILE A 50 -2.16 7.79 -5.43
C ILE A 50 -3.16 8.80 -4.87
N GLY A 51 -4.13 9.24 -5.67
CA GLY A 51 -5.10 10.24 -5.22
C GLY A 51 -5.93 9.75 -4.04
N GLN A 52 -6.38 8.49 -4.12
CA GLN A 52 -7.13 7.82 -3.06
C GLN A 52 -6.32 7.75 -1.76
N LEU A 53 -5.10 7.20 -1.81
CA LEU A 53 -4.23 7.09 -0.63
C LEU A 53 -3.90 8.44 0.00
N LEU A 54 -3.66 9.48 -0.80
CA LEU A 54 -3.40 10.82 -0.31
C LEU A 54 -4.64 11.42 0.35
N GLU A 55 -5.82 11.27 -0.25
CA GLU A 55 -7.08 11.70 0.35
C GLU A 55 -7.30 10.99 1.69
N TYR A 56 -7.19 9.67 1.74
CA TYR A 56 -7.41 8.91 2.96
C TYR A 56 -6.45 9.33 4.07
N CYS A 57 -5.18 9.57 3.71
CA CYS A 57 -4.14 9.95 4.65
C CYS A 57 -4.27 11.39 5.17
N HIS A 58 -4.71 12.33 4.34
CA HIS A 58 -4.56 13.77 4.61
C HIS A 58 -5.88 14.57 4.64
N TYR A 59 -6.98 14.05 4.10
CA TYR A 59 -8.26 14.76 4.09
C TYR A 59 -8.83 14.90 5.53
N HIS A 60 -9.25 16.12 5.87
CA HIS A 60 -9.71 16.61 7.19
C HIS A 60 -8.66 16.76 8.32
N ASP A 61 -7.36 16.70 8.00
CA ASP A 61 -6.23 16.89 8.92
C ASP A 61 -5.89 15.72 9.89
N LYS A 62 -4.60 15.66 10.26
CA LYS A 62 -3.78 14.51 10.76
C LYS A 62 -3.30 13.56 9.67
N SER A 63 -1.98 13.37 9.59
CA SER A 63 -1.36 12.26 8.84
C SER A 63 -1.78 10.93 9.45
N LYS A 64 -2.76 10.23 8.83
CA LYS A 64 -3.36 9.02 9.39
C LYS A 64 -2.52 7.75 9.17
N ALA A 65 -1.57 7.79 8.25
CA ALA A 65 -0.71 6.66 7.92
C ALA A 65 0.76 7.06 7.77
N ASN A 66 1.65 6.18 8.22
CA ASN A 66 3.10 6.30 8.05
C ASN A 66 3.57 5.76 6.70
N LYS A 67 2.81 4.84 6.08
CA LYS A 67 3.13 4.22 4.79
C LYS A 67 1.85 4.06 3.97
N LEU A 68 1.98 4.34 2.67
CA LEU A 68 0.92 4.20 1.67
C LEU A 68 1.37 3.13 0.65
N VAL A 69 0.67 2.02 0.55
CA VAL A 69 1.12 0.86 -0.23
C VAL A 69 0.12 0.51 -1.30
N ILE A 70 0.54 0.59 -2.56
CA ILE A 70 -0.26 0.17 -3.71
C ILE A 70 0.02 -1.31 -3.96
N VAL A 71 -1.05 -2.10 -4.12
CA VAL A 71 -0.92 -3.54 -4.34
C VAL A 71 -1.70 -3.98 -5.57
N THR A 72 -1.04 -4.80 -6.40
CA THR A 72 -1.72 -5.56 -7.45
C THR A 72 -1.21 -7.01 -7.46
N LYS A 73 -1.85 -7.86 -8.26
CA LYS A 73 -1.34 -9.22 -8.54
C LYS A 73 -0.11 -9.23 -9.47
N TYR A 74 0.19 -8.12 -10.13
CA TYR A 74 1.19 -8.05 -11.20
C TYR A 74 2.59 -7.76 -10.65
N LYS A 75 3.59 -8.47 -11.17
CA LYS A 75 5.00 -8.20 -10.85
C LYS A 75 5.41 -6.86 -11.48
N PRO A 76 6.08 -5.96 -10.74
CA PRO A 76 6.51 -4.68 -11.29
C PRO A 76 7.71 -4.88 -12.24
N SER A 77 7.75 -4.11 -13.33
CA SER A 77 8.94 -3.99 -14.18
C SER A 77 9.94 -3.03 -13.54
N LYS A 78 11.18 -2.97 -14.07
CA LYS A 78 12.18 -1.99 -13.64
C LYS A 78 11.67 -0.54 -13.79
N ILE A 79 10.96 -0.25 -14.88
CA ILE A 79 10.37 1.08 -15.13
C ILE A 79 9.33 1.41 -14.07
N ASN A 80 8.49 0.45 -13.67
CA ASN A 80 7.48 0.66 -12.62
C ASN A 80 8.12 0.94 -11.26
N ILE A 81 9.20 0.21 -10.92
CA ILE A 81 9.96 0.42 -9.68
C ILE A 81 10.59 1.82 -9.67
N SER A 82 11.28 2.20 -10.76
CA SER A 82 11.84 3.55 -10.88
C SER A 82 10.76 4.63 -10.79
N TYR A 83 9.57 4.40 -11.35
CA TYR A 83 8.47 5.34 -11.29
C TYR A 83 8.01 5.61 -9.85
N ILE A 84 7.73 4.56 -9.05
CA ILE A 84 7.29 4.76 -7.66
C ILE A 84 8.40 5.35 -6.78
N GLN A 85 9.66 4.95 -7.00
CA GLN A 85 10.81 5.51 -6.30
C GLN A 85 11.01 7.00 -6.61
N ASN A 86 10.82 7.40 -7.86
CA ASN A 86 10.89 8.80 -8.26
C ASN A 86 9.78 9.61 -7.57
N ILE A 87 8.53 9.14 -7.56
CA ILE A 87 7.44 9.83 -6.85
C ILE A 87 7.79 10.02 -5.37
N ARG A 88 8.22 8.94 -4.70
CA ARG A 88 8.62 8.97 -3.28
C ARG A 88 9.77 9.95 -3.04
N SER A 89 10.78 9.96 -3.90
CA SER A 89 11.96 10.82 -3.75
C SER A 89 11.67 12.30 -4.04
N LEU A 90 10.95 12.60 -5.14
CA LEU A 90 10.66 13.97 -5.55
C LEU A 90 9.68 14.65 -4.60
N TYR A 91 8.58 13.98 -4.26
CA TYR A 91 7.48 14.59 -3.50
C TYR A 91 7.53 14.29 -2.00
N LYS A 92 8.47 13.45 -1.55
CA LYS A 92 8.61 13.06 -0.13
C LYS A 92 7.35 12.42 0.46
N ILE A 93 6.55 11.76 -0.38
CA ILE A 93 5.37 11.00 0.03
C ILE A 93 5.82 9.57 0.36
N PRO A 94 5.43 8.97 1.51
CA PRO A 94 5.84 7.62 1.91
C PRO A 94 5.04 6.55 1.15
N ILE A 95 5.09 6.60 -0.18
CA ILE A 95 4.35 5.71 -1.06
C ILE A 95 5.24 4.58 -1.60
N TYR A 96 4.67 3.39 -1.66
CA TYR A 96 5.35 2.15 -2.02
C TYR A 96 4.49 1.27 -2.90
N TYR A 97 5.11 0.28 -3.52
CA TYR A 97 4.43 -0.76 -4.28
C TYR A 97 4.77 -2.16 -3.75
N GLN A 98 3.78 -3.06 -3.70
CA GLN A 98 4.00 -4.50 -3.52
C GLN A 98 3.18 -5.30 -4.52
N GLN A 99 3.73 -6.42 -4.98
CA GLN A 99 2.94 -7.46 -5.62
C GLN A 99 2.36 -8.37 -4.54
N PHE A 100 1.07 -8.73 -4.67
CA PHE A 100 0.53 -9.90 -3.99
C PHE A 100 0.56 -11.10 -4.94
N ASP A 101 1.43 -12.07 -4.67
CA ASP A 101 1.50 -13.31 -5.44
C ASP A 101 0.29 -14.18 -5.10
N MET A 102 -0.64 -14.32 -6.05
CA MET A 102 -1.89 -15.05 -5.86
C MET A 102 -1.67 -16.57 -5.72
N THR A 103 -0.58 -17.11 -6.24
CA THR A 103 -0.24 -18.53 -6.16
C THR A 103 0.37 -18.86 -4.81
N LYS A 104 1.31 -18.03 -4.35
CA LYS A 104 2.01 -18.21 -3.06
C LYS A 104 1.22 -17.64 -1.88
N ASN A 105 0.22 -16.80 -2.14
CA ASN A 105 -0.57 -16.07 -1.14
C ASN A 105 0.33 -15.21 -0.22
N GLN A 106 1.30 -14.51 -0.83
CA GLN A 106 2.37 -13.76 -0.15
C GLN A 106 2.57 -12.38 -0.78
N LEU A 107 3.03 -11.41 0.01
CA LEU A 107 3.49 -10.12 -0.49
C LEU A 107 4.97 -10.20 -0.92
N SER A 108 5.31 -9.49 -2.00
CA SER A 108 6.70 -9.25 -2.38
C SER A 108 7.40 -8.31 -1.39
N ILE A 109 8.69 -8.04 -1.62
CA ILE A 109 9.35 -6.90 -0.97
C ILE A 109 8.62 -5.58 -1.27
N LEU A 110 8.89 -4.57 -0.45
CA LEU A 110 8.38 -3.21 -0.57
C LEU A 110 9.26 -2.41 -1.55
N TYR A 111 8.69 -1.98 -2.67
CA TYR A 111 9.38 -1.22 -3.73
C TYR A 111 9.22 0.30 -3.55
#